data_AF-A0A8D0RS22-F1
#
_entry.id   AF-A0A8D0RS22-F1
#
_cell.length_a   1.000
_cell.length_b   1.000
_cell.length_c   1.000
_cell.angle_alpha   90.00
_cell.angle_beta   90.00
_cell.angle_gamma   90.00
#
_symmetry.space_group_name_H-M   'P 1'
#
loop_
_entity.id
_entity.type
_entity.pdbx_description
1 polymer ?
#
loop_
_entity_poly.entity_id
_entity_poly.type
_entity_poly.pdbx_seq_one_letter_code
_entity_poly.pdbx_strand_id
1 'polypeptide(L)'
;VRPGIESASSWVLVRLVSDEPRQELLPTDFSLLTPSHHLSTGDGRRVLSLFHQKGLQDFDTLLLSGDGGTLYVGAREAILALNIQDPGVPRLKNMIPWPASDRKKSECAFKKKSNETQCFNFIRVLVSFNATHLYACGTFAFSPACTFIVSTPGREGKDPRCGTQNTAIFGEQ
;
A
#
# COMPACT_ATOMS: atom_id res chain seq x y z
N VAL A 1 -8.76 -18.02 -32.49
CA VAL A 1 -8.11 -16.83 -31.88
C VAL A 1 -8.44 -16.85 -30.39
N ARG A 2 -7.45 -17.10 -29.52
CA ARG A 2 -7.66 -17.11 -28.06
C ARG A 2 -7.84 -15.65 -27.60
N PRO A 3 -8.84 -15.30 -26.77
CA PRO A 3 -8.85 -14.00 -26.12
C PRO A 3 -7.73 -13.98 -25.07
N GLY A 4 -6.94 -12.91 -25.10
CA GLY A 4 -5.77 -12.71 -24.25
C GLY A 4 -6.15 -12.63 -22.76
N ILE A 5 -5.28 -13.20 -21.94
CA ILE A 5 -5.28 -13.03 -20.49
C ILE A 5 -4.81 -11.59 -20.24
N GLU A 6 -5.74 -10.66 -20.01
CA GLU A 6 -5.41 -9.32 -19.56
C GLU A 6 -4.87 -9.38 -18.13
N SER A 7 -3.78 -8.63 -17.94
CA SER A 7 -2.96 -8.54 -16.74
C SER A 7 -3.81 -8.35 -15.47
N ALA A 8 -3.52 -9.16 -14.45
CA ALA A 8 -4.09 -9.04 -13.11
C ALA A 8 -3.87 -7.62 -12.59
N SER A 9 -4.89 -6.77 -12.69
CA SER A 9 -4.89 -5.43 -12.11
C SER A 9 -4.98 -5.61 -10.61
N SER A 10 -3.98 -5.15 -9.87
CA SER A 10 -3.99 -5.18 -8.40
C SER A 10 -5.04 -4.17 -7.89
N TRP A 11 -5.93 -4.62 -7.01
CA TRP A 11 -7.03 -3.83 -6.49
C TRP A 11 -6.95 -3.77 -4.96
N VAL A 12 -7.25 -2.62 -4.37
CA VAL A 12 -7.35 -2.48 -2.91
C VAL A 12 -8.81 -2.53 -2.50
N LEU A 13 -9.18 -3.56 -1.74
CA LEU A 13 -10.47 -3.63 -1.07
C LEU A 13 -10.33 -3.04 0.34
N VAL A 14 -10.93 -1.86 0.55
CA VAL A 14 -10.98 -1.25 1.89
C VAL A 14 -12.32 -1.61 2.53
N ARG A 15 -12.29 -2.39 3.61
CA ARG A 15 -13.45 -2.57 4.51
C ARG A 15 -13.21 -1.76 5.78
N LEU A 16 -14.15 -0.89 6.13
CA LEU A 16 -14.28 -0.37 7.49
C LEU A 16 -14.92 -1.47 8.33
N VAL A 17 -14.15 -2.07 9.23
CA VAL A 17 -14.66 -3.04 10.20
C VAL A 17 -15.01 -2.28 11.48
N SER A 18 -16.29 -2.21 11.82
CA SER A 18 -16.72 -1.91 13.18
C SER A 18 -16.44 -3.14 14.04
N ASP A 19 -15.63 -2.98 15.08
CA ASP A 19 -15.31 -4.03 16.03
C ASP A 19 -16.53 -4.31 16.92
N GLU A 20 -17.04 -5.55 16.89
CA GLU A 20 -18.07 -6.02 17.81
C GLU A 20 -17.63 -7.39 18.35
N PRO A 21 -17.42 -7.54 19.66
CA PRO A 21 -16.81 -8.75 20.20
C PRO A 21 -17.87 -9.86 20.27
N ARG A 22 -17.74 -10.87 19.41
CA ARG A 22 -18.54 -12.11 19.52
C ARG A 22 -17.63 -13.24 19.96
N GLN A 23 -17.91 -13.76 21.16
CA GLN A 23 -17.21 -14.89 21.74
C GLN A 23 -17.85 -16.17 21.21
N GLU A 24 -17.25 -16.78 20.17
CA GLU A 24 -17.74 -18.04 19.58
C GLU A 24 -16.75 -19.16 19.92
N LEU A 25 -17.28 -20.27 20.47
CA LEU A 25 -16.53 -21.49 20.79
C LEU A 25 -16.05 -22.17 19.49
N LEU A 26 -14.75 -22.52 19.42
CA LEU A 26 -14.13 -23.11 18.23
C LEU A 26 -14.56 -24.59 18.04
N PRO A 27 -15.07 -24.99 16.86
CA PRO A 27 -15.34 -26.39 16.53
C PRO A 27 -14.04 -27.16 16.25
N THR A 28 -14.04 -28.46 16.58
CA THR A 28 -12.87 -29.36 16.48
C THR A 28 -12.62 -29.94 15.08
N ASP A 29 -13.50 -29.67 14.12
CA ASP A 29 -13.37 -30.12 12.73
C ASP A 29 -13.64 -28.97 11.75
N PHE A 30 -12.56 -28.44 11.15
CA PHE A 30 -12.61 -27.33 10.20
C PHE A 30 -13.16 -27.71 8.83
N SER A 31 -13.26 -29.01 8.53
CA SER A 31 -13.66 -29.55 7.22
C SER A 31 -15.15 -29.37 6.91
N LEU A 32 -15.97 -29.17 7.94
CA LEU A 32 -17.43 -29.04 7.84
C LEU A 32 -17.89 -27.58 7.95
N LEU A 33 -16.96 -26.64 8.05
CA LEU A 33 -17.29 -25.22 8.18
C LEU A 33 -17.63 -24.65 6.81
N THR A 34 -18.93 -24.54 6.53
CA THR A 34 -19.40 -23.64 5.48
C THR A 34 -19.59 -22.25 6.07
N PRO A 35 -19.14 -21.18 5.38
CA PRO A 35 -19.44 -19.81 5.82
C PRO A 35 -20.94 -19.65 5.96
N SER A 36 -21.41 -19.24 7.14
CA SER A 36 -22.85 -18.99 7.37
C SER A 36 -23.43 -17.99 6.36
N HIS A 37 -22.59 -17.07 5.87
CA HIS A 37 -22.91 -16.17 4.78
C HIS A 37 -21.80 -16.16 3.72
N HIS A 38 -22.17 -16.48 2.49
CA HIS A 38 -21.34 -16.29 1.31
C HIS A 38 -21.90 -15.10 0.51
N LEU A 39 -21.18 -13.98 0.49
CA LEU A 39 -21.53 -12.83 -0.35
C LEU A 39 -20.61 -12.77 -1.55
N SER A 40 -21.20 -12.78 -2.74
CA SER A 40 -20.49 -12.60 -3.99
C SER A 40 -20.07 -11.14 -4.19
N THR A 41 -18.99 -10.92 -4.94
CA THR A 41 -18.60 -9.58 -5.38
C THR A 41 -19.75 -8.93 -6.15
N GLY A 42 -20.20 -7.76 -5.72
CA GLY A 42 -21.35 -7.04 -6.31
C GLY A 42 -22.70 -7.30 -5.63
N ASP A 43 -22.76 -8.07 -4.54
CA ASP A 43 -23.97 -8.21 -3.73
C ASP A 43 -24.37 -6.86 -3.08
N GLY A 44 -25.55 -6.36 -3.42
CA GLY A 44 -26.09 -5.10 -2.91
C GLY A 44 -26.32 -5.06 -1.40
N ARG A 45 -26.24 -6.21 -0.71
CA ARG A 45 -26.26 -6.27 0.76
C ARG A 45 -25.05 -5.61 1.41
N ARG A 46 -23.93 -5.45 0.69
CA ARG A 46 -22.73 -4.69 1.13
C ARG A 46 -22.05 -4.03 -0.07
N VAL A 47 -22.17 -2.70 -0.16
CA VAL A 47 -21.46 -1.92 -1.17
C VAL A 47 -19.96 -1.94 -0.85
N LEU A 48 -19.17 -2.58 -1.72
CA LEU A 48 -17.71 -2.59 -1.63
C LEU A 48 -17.15 -1.48 -2.50
N SER A 49 -16.34 -0.62 -1.88
CA SER A 49 -15.64 0.45 -2.59
C SER A 49 -14.26 -0.03 -3.02
N LEU A 50 -13.95 0.15 -4.29
CA LEU A 50 -12.73 -0.35 -4.91
C LEU A 50 -11.84 0.82 -5.32
N PHE A 51 -10.62 0.86 -4.78
CA PHE A 51 -9.62 1.84 -5.19
C PHE A 51 -8.68 1.24 -6.24
N HIS A 52 -8.40 2.03 -7.28
CA HIS A 52 -7.42 1.70 -8.31
C HIS A 52 -6.73 2.95 -8.82
N GLN A 53 -5.44 2.81 -9.10
CA GLN A 53 -4.62 3.87 -9.66
C GLN A 53 -3.83 3.30 -10.85
N LYS A 54 -4.02 3.93 -12.02
CA LYS A 54 -3.34 3.50 -13.25
C LYS A 54 -1.81 3.55 -13.06
N GLY A 55 -1.13 2.47 -13.42
CA GLY A 55 0.33 2.38 -13.36
C GLY A 55 0.89 1.96 -12.00
N LEU A 56 0.05 1.73 -10.99
CA LEU A 56 0.44 1.14 -9.72
C LEU A 56 -0.04 -0.30 -9.61
N GLN A 57 0.73 -1.11 -8.89
CA GLN A 57 0.49 -2.53 -8.64
C GLN A 57 0.97 -2.87 -7.22
N ASP A 58 0.62 -4.06 -6.75
CA ASP A 58 1.11 -4.67 -5.49
C ASP A 58 0.85 -3.82 -4.25
N PHE A 59 -0.43 -3.52 -4.02
CA PHE A 59 -0.88 -2.80 -2.83
C PHE A 59 -0.91 -3.73 -1.61
N ASP A 60 0.26 -3.95 -1.01
CA ASP A 60 0.46 -5.02 -0.01
C ASP A 60 0.49 -4.52 1.44
N THR A 61 0.71 -3.23 1.67
CA THR A 61 0.87 -2.67 3.03
C THR A 61 -0.19 -1.61 3.29
N LEU A 62 -0.88 -1.68 4.43
CA LEU A 62 -1.95 -0.75 4.81
C LEU A 62 -1.70 -0.19 6.21
N LEU A 63 -1.89 1.11 6.39
CA LEU A 63 -1.78 1.79 7.68
C LEU A 63 -2.86 2.87 7.80
N LEU A 64 -3.76 2.72 8.78
CA LEU A 64 -4.74 3.75 9.11
C LEU A 64 -4.09 4.85 9.97
N SER A 65 -4.36 6.12 9.65
CA SER A 65 -3.93 7.25 10.47
C SER A 65 -4.64 7.25 11.84
N GLY A 66 -4.02 7.86 12.84
CA GLY A 66 -4.58 7.92 14.19
C GLY A 66 -5.92 8.68 14.29
N ASP A 67 -6.19 9.61 13.37
CA ASP A 67 -7.47 10.32 13.26
C ASP A 67 -8.54 9.54 12.46
N GLY A 68 -8.19 8.36 11.94
CA GLY A 68 -9.08 7.52 11.13
C GLY A 68 -9.44 8.08 9.76
N GLY A 69 -8.91 9.24 9.37
CA GLY A 69 -9.30 9.95 8.14
C GLY A 69 -8.46 9.63 6.90
N THR A 70 -7.28 9.04 7.10
CA THR A 70 -6.32 8.74 6.02
C THR A 70 -5.88 7.28 6.09
N LEU A 71 -6.04 6.56 4.99
CA LEU A 71 -5.45 5.24 4.80
C LEU A 71 -4.17 5.38 3.99
N TYR A 72 -3.03 5.12 4.60
CA TYR A 72 -1.76 4.99 3.89
C TYR A 72 -1.62 3.59 3.29
N VAL A 73 -1.19 3.54 2.02
CA VAL A 73 -1.04 2.29 1.28
C VAL A 73 0.37 2.21 0.69
N GLY A 74 1.13 1.20 1.07
CA GLY A 74 2.39 0.84 0.41
C GLY A 74 2.11 0.01 -0.83
N ALA A 75 2.63 0.46 -1.98
CA ALA A 75 2.50 -0.20 -3.26
C ALA A 75 3.88 -0.45 -3.90
N ARG A 76 3.93 -1.02 -5.11
CA ARG A 76 5.16 -1.03 -5.90
C ARG A 76 5.59 0.40 -6.23
N GLU A 77 6.81 0.76 -5.85
CA GLU A 77 7.53 2.02 -6.12
C GLU A 77 6.84 3.28 -5.58
N ALA A 78 5.83 3.15 -4.72
CA ALA A 78 5.07 4.29 -4.22
C ALA A 78 4.41 4.03 -2.86
N ILE A 79 4.18 5.12 -2.13
CA ILE A 79 3.32 5.16 -0.95
C ILE A 79 2.18 6.13 -1.22
N LEU A 80 0.95 5.70 -0.99
CA LEU A 80 -0.26 6.49 -1.22
C LEU A 80 -0.85 6.93 0.11
N ALA A 81 -1.48 8.10 0.10
CA ALA A 81 -2.36 8.55 1.16
C ALA A 81 -3.77 8.69 0.57
N LEU A 82 -4.71 7.88 1.03
CA LEU A 82 -6.10 7.88 0.60
C LEU A 82 -6.96 8.55 1.66
N ASN A 83 -7.78 9.53 1.27
CA ASN A 83 -8.83 10.08 2.12
C ASN A 83 -10.00 9.08 2.17
N ILE A 84 -10.41 8.72 3.39
CA ILE A 84 -11.50 7.77 3.67
C ILE A 84 -12.59 8.36 4.59
N GLN A 85 -12.59 9.68 4.82
CA GLN A 85 -13.59 10.33 5.68
C GLN A 85 -15.00 10.28 5.07
N ASP A 86 -15.10 10.41 3.75
CA ASP A 86 -16.37 10.37 3.05
C ASP A 86 -16.78 8.91 2.74
N PRO A 87 -18.05 8.53 2.96
CA PRO A 87 -18.54 7.22 2.59
C PRO A 87 -18.45 7.03 1.07
N GLY A 88 -17.82 5.93 0.63
CA GLY A 88 -17.69 5.57 -0.78
C GLY A 88 -16.26 5.22 -1.17
N VAL A 89 -15.91 5.51 -2.43
CA VAL A 89 -14.59 5.19 -3.00
C VAL A 89 -13.52 6.08 -2.36
N PRO A 90 -12.48 5.49 -1.73
CA PRO A 90 -11.35 6.23 -1.20
C PRO A 90 -10.74 7.15 -2.26
N ARG A 91 -10.40 8.38 -1.89
CA ARG A 91 -9.85 9.37 -2.84
C ARG A 91 -8.36 9.55 -2.62
N LEU A 92 -7.57 9.54 -3.68
CA LEU A 92 -6.14 9.80 -3.58
C LEU A 92 -5.91 11.25 -3.12
N LYS A 93 -5.32 11.42 -1.92
CA LYS A 93 -4.93 12.71 -1.34
C LYS A 93 -3.51 13.08 -1.71
N ASN A 94 -2.59 12.11 -1.64
CA ASN A 94 -1.19 12.30 -1.99
C ASN A 94 -0.56 10.97 -2.46
N MET A 95 0.48 11.05 -3.28
CA MET A 95 1.30 9.93 -3.71
C MET A 95 2.76 10.32 -3.60
N ILE A 96 3.55 9.46 -2.96
CA ILE A 96 4.98 9.65 -2.75
C ILE A 96 5.69 8.57 -3.57
N PRO A 97 6.26 8.93 -4.73
CA PRO A 97 7.08 8.01 -5.50
C PRO A 97 8.32 7.66 -4.69
N TRP A 98 8.59 6.37 -4.54
CA TRP A 98 9.81 5.88 -3.92
C TRP A 98 10.40 4.71 -4.73
N PRO A 99 10.82 4.96 -5.98
CA PRO A 99 11.36 3.92 -6.84
C PRO A 99 12.77 3.50 -6.43
N ALA A 100 13.14 2.24 -6.70
CA ALA A 100 14.55 1.85 -6.68
C ALA A 100 15.30 2.59 -7.81
N SER A 101 16.54 3.03 -7.53
CA SER A 101 17.35 3.72 -8.54
C SER A 101 17.70 2.80 -9.70
N ASP A 102 17.86 3.35 -10.91
CA ASP A 102 18.16 2.55 -12.11
C ASP A 102 19.43 1.72 -11.95
N ARG A 103 20.44 2.28 -11.27
CA ARG A 103 21.65 1.55 -10.90
C ARG A 103 21.34 0.30 -10.06
N LYS A 104 20.52 0.43 -9.00
CA LYS A 104 20.14 -0.71 -8.15
C LYS A 104 19.29 -1.73 -8.92
N LYS A 105 18.43 -1.26 -9.83
CA LYS A 105 17.65 -2.11 -10.74
C LYS A 105 18.55 -2.93 -11.65
N SER A 106 19.53 -2.30 -12.30
CA SER A 106 20.51 -2.98 -13.15
C SER A 106 21.39 -3.95 -12.37
N GLU A 107 21.87 -3.58 -11.19
CA GLU A 107 22.64 -4.46 -10.31
C GLU A 107 21.81 -5.69 -9.89
N CYS A 108 20.54 -5.50 -9.55
CA CYS A 108 19.60 -6.58 -9.24
C CYS A 108 19.41 -7.53 -10.43
N ALA A 109 19.12 -6.99 -11.61
CA ALA A 109 18.88 -7.77 -12.82
C ALA A 109 20.12 -8.59 -13.20
N PHE A 110 21.30 -7.97 -13.12
CA PHE A 110 22.58 -8.64 -13.39
C PHE A 110 22.83 -9.80 -12.41
N LYS A 111 22.63 -9.58 -11.11
CA LYS A 111 22.86 -10.60 -10.08
C LYS A 111 21.90 -11.78 -10.19
N LYS A 112 20.63 -11.52 -10.51
CA LYS A 112 19.57 -12.55 -10.45
C LYS A 112 19.31 -13.27 -11.77
N LYS A 113 19.89 -12.82 -12.90
CA LYS A 113 19.53 -13.28 -14.26
C LYS A 113 18.00 -13.35 -14.46
N SER A 114 17.25 -12.51 -13.76
CA SER A 114 15.79 -12.58 -13.68
C SER A 114 15.14 -11.56 -14.60
N ASN A 115 13.90 -11.84 -14.98
CA ASN A 115 13.02 -10.82 -15.56
C ASN A 115 12.97 -9.59 -14.63
N GLU A 116 13.01 -8.39 -15.22
CA GLU A 116 13.06 -7.08 -14.55
C GLU A 116 11.90 -6.84 -13.55
N THR A 117 10.88 -7.71 -13.57
CA THR A 117 9.63 -7.58 -12.82
C THR A 117 9.77 -7.60 -11.30
N GLN A 118 10.88 -8.10 -10.76
CA GLN A 118 11.13 -8.17 -9.30
C GLN A 118 12.15 -7.15 -8.79
N CYS A 119 12.81 -6.41 -9.67
CA CYS A 119 13.85 -5.45 -9.28
C CYS A 119 13.27 -4.08 -8.89
N PHE A 120 12.02 -4.04 -8.43
CA PHE A 120 11.38 -2.81 -7.95
C PHE A 120 11.51 -2.67 -6.43
N ASN A 121 11.18 -1.49 -5.93
CA ASN A 121 10.93 -1.23 -4.53
C ASN A 121 9.50 -1.61 -4.18
N PHE A 122 9.31 -2.69 -3.43
CA PHE A 122 8.02 -3.05 -2.86
C PHE A 122 8.00 -2.58 -1.41
N ILE A 123 7.03 -1.75 -1.04
CA ILE A 123 6.88 -1.28 0.34
C ILE A 123 6.34 -2.43 1.18
N ARG A 124 7.07 -2.76 2.27
CA ARG A 124 6.78 -3.90 3.14
C ARG A 124 6.53 -3.50 4.59
N VAL A 125 7.05 -2.34 5.00
CA VAL A 125 6.85 -1.79 6.34
C VAL A 125 6.33 -0.39 6.17
N LEU A 126 5.21 -0.10 6.82
CA LEU A 126 4.65 1.25 6.92
C LEU A 126 3.99 1.37 8.30
N VAL A 127 4.59 2.18 9.17
CA VAL A 127 4.12 2.35 10.54
C VAL A 127 4.13 3.83 10.92
N SER A 128 3.28 4.21 11.86
CA SER A 128 3.37 5.53 12.49
C SER A 128 4.63 5.56 13.36
N PHE A 129 5.51 6.53 13.10
CA PHE A 129 6.70 6.75 13.93
C PHE A 129 6.44 7.79 15.01
N ASN A 130 5.81 8.90 14.61
CA ASN A 130 5.31 9.93 15.52
C ASN A 130 4.08 10.61 14.90
N ALA A 131 3.53 11.62 15.57
CA ALA A 131 2.33 12.34 15.12
C ALA A 131 2.47 13.02 13.73
N THR A 132 3.69 13.18 13.22
CA THR A 132 4.00 13.92 11.98
C THR A 132 4.81 13.10 10.96
N HIS A 133 5.26 11.90 11.33
CA HIS A 133 6.15 11.08 10.53
C HIS A 133 5.69 9.63 10.51
N LEU A 134 5.81 9.04 9.33
CA LEU A 134 5.72 7.61 9.09
C LEU A 134 7.14 7.05 8.96
N TYR A 135 7.34 5.83 9.41
CA TYR A 135 8.52 5.05 9.10
C TYR A 135 8.16 4.01 8.04
N ALA A 136 8.92 3.99 6.96
CA ALA A 136 8.68 3.11 5.83
C ALA A 136 9.94 2.33 5.46
N CYS A 137 9.79 1.05 5.13
CA CYS A 137 10.85 0.25 4.52
C CYS A 137 10.34 -0.48 3.29
N GLY A 138 11.21 -0.61 2.30
CA GLY A 138 10.91 -1.35 1.09
C GLY A 138 12.08 -2.21 0.63
N THR A 139 11.81 -3.11 -0.31
CA THR A 139 12.80 -4.06 -0.84
C THR A 139 13.91 -3.40 -1.65
N PHE A 140 13.64 -2.23 -2.22
CA PHE A 140 14.55 -1.38 -3.00
C PHE A 140 15.49 -2.18 -3.92
N ALA A 141 14.90 -3.00 -4.82
CA ALA A 141 15.60 -3.90 -5.73
C ALA A 141 16.55 -4.92 -5.05
N PHE A 142 16.06 -5.64 -4.03
CA PHE A 142 16.85 -6.58 -3.20
C PHE A 142 18.04 -5.91 -2.48
N SER A 143 17.93 -4.61 -2.21
CA SER A 143 18.87 -3.83 -1.39
C SER A 143 18.05 -3.01 -0.38
N PRO A 144 17.41 -3.65 0.62
CA PRO A 144 16.39 -3.03 1.46
C PRO A 144 16.80 -1.67 2.01
N ALA A 145 15.87 -0.71 1.97
CA ALA A 145 16.09 0.64 2.45
C ALA A 145 14.90 1.10 3.30
N CYS A 146 15.17 1.96 4.26
CA CYS A 146 14.17 2.56 5.14
C CYS A 146 14.28 4.08 5.12
N THR A 147 13.17 4.77 5.36
CA THR A 147 13.12 6.23 5.41
C THR A 147 11.99 6.72 6.31
N PHE A 148 12.11 7.97 6.75
CA PHE A 148 11.04 8.71 7.39
C PHE A 148 10.31 9.58 6.37
N ILE A 149 8.98 9.58 6.47
CA ILE A 149 8.11 10.31 5.55
C ILE A 149 7.25 11.25 6.37
N VAL A 150 7.22 12.52 5.99
CA VAL A 150 6.33 13.50 6.63
C VAL A 150 4.88 13.18 6.25
N SER A 151 4.03 12.94 7.25
CA SER A 151 2.59 12.81 7.07
C SER A 151 1.98 14.21 6.87
N THR A 152 2.15 14.79 5.68
CA THR A 152 1.69 16.17 5.44
C THR A 152 0.16 16.30 5.51
N PRO A 153 -0.38 17.28 6.26
CA PRO A 153 -1.75 17.74 6.10
C PRO A 153 -1.74 18.92 5.10
N GLY A 154 -1.97 18.62 3.81
CA GLY A 154 -2.60 19.55 2.86
C GLY A 154 -2.16 21.02 2.84
N ARG A 155 -0.87 21.34 2.98
CA ARG A 155 -0.32 22.63 2.56
C ARG A 155 0.94 22.38 1.78
N GLU A 156 0.93 22.82 0.53
CA GLU A 156 2.09 22.98 -0.32
C GLU A 156 3.00 24.05 0.31
N GLY A 157 3.76 23.65 1.31
CA GLY A 157 4.69 24.49 2.06
C GLY A 157 6.09 23.95 1.84
N LYS A 158 6.86 24.63 0.99
CA LYS A 158 8.32 24.51 0.94
C LYS A 158 8.87 24.83 2.33
N ASP A 159 9.30 23.82 3.08
CA ASP A 159 10.22 24.04 4.20
C ASP A 159 11.60 24.35 3.61
N PRO A 160 12.18 25.55 3.83
CA PRO A 160 13.48 25.92 3.27
C PRO A 160 14.66 25.12 3.85
N ARG A 161 14.44 24.19 4.78
CA ARG A 161 15.44 23.22 5.25
C ARG A 161 15.29 21.82 4.65
N CYS A 162 14.18 21.56 3.95
CA CYS A 162 14.02 20.39 3.11
C CYS A 162 14.36 20.82 1.68
N GLY A 163 15.61 20.57 1.28
CA GLY A 163 16.10 20.94 -0.05
C GLY A 163 15.11 20.51 -1.13
N THR A 164 14.98 21.33 -2.17
CA THR A 164 14.10 21.07 -3.32
C THR A 164 14.63 19.91 -4.17
N GLN A 165 14.64 18.73 -3.59
CA GLN A 165 14.80 17.46 -4.27
C GLN A 165 13.78 16.51 -3.65
N ASN A 166 13.09 15.77 -4.50
CA ASN A 166 12.19 14.68 -4.12
C ASN A 166 12.99 13.55 -3.44
N THR A 167 13.53 13.80 -2.25
CA THR A 167 14.55 12.95 -1.64
C THR A 167 14.12 12.67 -0.21
N ALA A 168 13.47 11.53 -0.04
CA ALA A 168 13.58 10.73 1.17
C ALA A 168 15.03 10.82 1.67
N ILE A 169 15.25 11.13 2.94
CA ILE A 169 16.60 11.11 3.52
C ILE A 169 17.06 9.65 3.51
N PHE A 170 17.79 9.27 2.46
CA PHE A 170 18.43 7.98 2.35
C PHE A 170 19.70 8.04 3.19
N GLY A 171 19.65 7.46 4.39
CA GLY A 171 20.87 7.07 5.08
C GLY A 171 21.43 5.84 4.36
N GLU A 172 22.51 6.00 3.60
CA GLU A 172 23.40 4.89 3.31
C GLU A 172 24.14 4.56 4.62
N GLN A 173 24.08 3.28 5.03
CA GLN A 173 24.98 2.71 6.02
C GLN A 173 25.68 1.52 5.39
#